data_AF-A0A849BYJ0-F1
#
_entry.id   AF-A0A849BYJ0-F1
#
_cell.length_a   1.000
_cell.length_b   1.000
_cell.length_c   1.000
_cell.angle_alpha   90.00
_cell.angle_beta   90.00
_cell.angle_gamma   90.00
#
_symmetry.space_group_name_H-M   'P 1'
#
loop_
_entity.id
_entity.type
_entity.pdbx_description
1 polymer ?
#
loop_
_entity_poly.entity_id
_entity_poly.type
_entity_poly.pdbx_seq_one_letter_code
_entity_poly.pdbx_strand_id
1 'polypeptide(L)'
;MSYRDELKALGKAAGEAAVNIYSRFTAGQLSRDETVEALARLIASANSRAATLADTALAVDLMKQLGTAVPTQGITRPEGDIARLRKASSTVLEKANASPVPEAIIARLARSEALTAAAEAFSEAMRKNRKVKGWVRGVSPNGCQLCEWWWREGRVWPANHPMPTHKGCTCAPKPVVRKSIASTIKTRRMNNAG
;
A
#
# COMPACT_ATOMS: atom_id res chain seq x y z
N MET A 1 -0.26 18.63 5.66
CA MET A 1 -0.55 17.67 4.58
C MET A 1 -1.21 16.44 5.18
N SER A 2 -2.06 15.72 4.43
CA SER A 2 -2.65 14.47 4.91
C SER A 2 -1.78 13.26 4.57
N TYR A 3 -1.96 12.14 5.30
CA TYR A 3 -1.34 10.85 4.97
C TYR A 3 -1.50 10.46 3.50
N ARG A 4 -2.66 10.77 2.90
CA ARG A 4 -2.95 10.44 1.50
C ARG A 4 -2.13 11.30 0.54
N ASP A 5 -1.88 12.56 0.88
CA ASP A 5 -1.08 13.46 0.04
C ASP A 5 0.37 13.00 0.03
N GLU A 6 0.90 12.64 1.19
CA GLU A 6 2.25 12.08 1.32
C GLU A 6 2.39 10.74 0.59
N LEU A 7 1.39 9.85 0.70
CA LEU A 7 1.39 8.58 -0.01
C LEU A 7 1.33 8.76 -1.54
N LYS A 8 0.53 9.73 -2.03
CA LYS A 8 0.48 10.08 -3.45
C LYS A 8 1.83 10.64 -3.92
N ALA A 9 2.44 11.53 -3.15
CA ALA A 9 3.74 12.12 -3.48
C ALA A 9 4.84 11.05 -3.52
N LEU A 10 4.86 10.13 -2.56
CA LEU A 10 5.78 8.99 -2.53
C LEU A 10 5.60 8.10 -3.76
N GLY A 11 4.36 7.74 -4.09
CA GLY A 11 4.06 6.95 -5.29
C GLY A 11 4.52 7.66 -6.57
N LYS A 12 4.22 8.96 -6.71
CA LYS A 12 4.65 9.79 -7.85
C LYS A 12 6.17 9.78 -8.01
N ALA A 13 6.90 10.07 -6.92
CA ALA A 13 8.35 10.07 -6.91
C ALA A 13 8.95 8.70 -7.27
N ALA A 14 8.38 7.61 -6.75
CA ALA A 14 8.80 6.25 -7.13
C ALA A 14 8.58 5.97 -8.62
N GLY A 15 7.46 6.44 -9.17
CA GLY A 15 7.18 6.34 -10.61
C GLY A 15 8.17 7.12 -11.47
N GLU A 16 8.47 8.36 -11.10
CA GLU A 16 9.44 9.23 -11.80
C GLU A 16 10.85 8.63 -11.76
N ALA A 17 11.29 8.14 -10.60
CA ALA A 17 12.58 7.46 -10.46
C ALA A 17 12.67 6.18 -11.30
N ALA A 18 11.58 5.40 -11.40
CA ALA A 18 11.55 4.20 -12.22
C ALA A 18 11.66 4.53 -13.72
N VAL A 19 11.02 5.61 -14.17
CA VAL A 19 11.14 6.10 -15.55
C VAL A 19 12.57 6.55 -15.85
N ASN A 20 13.25 7.21 -14.89
CA ASN A 20 14.65 7.58 -15.06
C ASN A 20 15.56 6.35 -15.22
N ILE A 21 15.32 5.27 -14.44
CA ILE A 21 16.04 4.00 -14.63
C ILE A 21 15.81 3.46 -16.05
N TYR A 22 14.57 3.50 -16.53
CA TYR A 22 14.24 3.04 -17.88
C TYR A 22 14.84 3.90 -19.00
N SER A 23 14.94 5.23 -18.81
CA SER A 23 15.60 6.10 -19.80
C SER A 23 17.10 5.78 -19.92
N ARG A 24 17.75 5.39 -18.81
CA ARG A 24 19.16 4.95 -18.85
C ARG A 24 19.33 3.60 -19.56
N PHE A 25 18.39 2.68 -19.38
CA PHE A 25 18.34 1.41 -20.11
C PHE A 25 18.20 1.63 -21.62
N THR A 26 17.23 2.45 -22.05
CA THR A 26 17.00 2.76 -23.47
C THR A 26 18.14 3.54 -24.12
N ALA A 27 18.87 4.34 -23.33
CA ALA A 27 20.11 5.00 -23.75
C ALA A 27 21.33 4.05 -23.82
N GLY A 28 21.17 2.75 -23.54
CA GLY A 28 22.26 1.77 -23.53
C GLY A 28 23.24 1.91 -22.36
N GLN A 29 22.90 2.71 -21.35
CA GLN A 29 23.75 2.96 -20.18
C GLN A 29 23.59 1.91 -19.06
N LEU A 30 22.55 1.10 -19.15
CA LEU A 30 22.30 -0.03 -18.25
C LEU A 30 21.97 -1.25 -19.09
N SER A 31 22.52 -2.41 -18.71
CA SER A 31 22.08 -3.70 -19.22
C SER A 31 20.66 -4.03 -18.72
N ARG A 32 20.06 -5.06 -19.31
CA ARG A 32 18.76 -5.57 -18.88
C ARG A 32 18.76 -5.98 -17.41
N ASP A 33 19.79 -6.71 -16.98
CA ASP A 33 19.85 -7.27 -15.62
C ASP A 33 20.11 -6.17 -14.58
N GLU A 34 20.97 -5.20 -14.88
CA GLU A 34 21.17 -4.00 -14.04
C GLU A 34 19.88 -3.19 -13.90
N THR A 35 19.11 -3.07 -14.99
CA THR A 35 17.83 -2.35 -14.99
C THR A 35 16.81 -3.05 -14.10
N VAL A 36 16.68 -4.38 -14.22
CA VAL A 36 15.78 -5.19 -13.39
C VAL A 36 16.17 -5.09 -11.92
N GLU A 37 17.46 -5.15 -11.60
CA GLU A 37 17.96 -5.03 -10.23
C GLU A 37 17.70 -3.63 -9.65
N ALA A 38 17.99 -2.58 -10.42
CA ALA A 38 17.78 -1.20 -10.00
C ALA A 38 16.30 -0.91 -9.74
N LEU A 39 15.40 -1.38 -10.63
CA LEU A 39 13.95 -1.26 -10.43
C LEU A 39 13.49 -1.99 -9.17
N ALA A 40 13.93 -3.24 -8.96
CA ALA A 40 13.54 -4.02 -7.80
C ALA A 40 13.94 -3.35 -6.48
N ARG A 41 15.18 -2.82 -6.40
CA ARG A 41 15.68 -2.11 -5.21
C ARG A 41 14.96 -0.77 -4.98
N LEU A 42 14.73 -0.01 -6.04
CA LEU A 42 13.96 1.24 -5.97
C LEU A 42 12.56 0.98 -5.38
N ILE A 43 11.87 -0.04 -5.91
CA ILE A 43 10.52 -0.39 -5.47
C ILE A 43 10.53 -0.91 -4.03
N ALA A 44 11.48 -1.74 -3.64
CA ALA A 44 11.60 -2.21 -2.26
C ALA A 44 11.79 -1.06 -1.28
N SER A 45 12.65 -0.09 -1.61
CA SER A 45 12.85 1.13 -0.83
C SER A 45 11.56 1.95 -0.71
N ALA A 46 10.84 2.14 -1.83
CA ALA A 46 9.55 2.83 -1.82
C ALA A 46 8.51 2.10 -0.98
N ASN A 47 8.44 0.77 -1.07
CA ASN A 47 7.54 -0.08 -0.28
C ASN A 47 7.80 0.05 1.22
N SER A 48 9.08 0.04 1.63
CA SER A 48 9.46 0.23 3.05
C SER A 48 9.05 1.61 3.56
N ARG A 49 9.33 2.68 2.80
CA ARG A 49 8.91 4.05 3.16
C ARG A 49 7.39 4.18 3.25
N ALA A 50 6.67 3.56 2.32
CA ALA A 50 5.22 3.55 2.30
C ALA A 50 4.62 2.78 3.50
N ALA A 51 5.25 1.69 3.92
CA ALA A 51 4.86 0.93 5.10
C ALA A 51 5.09 1.72 6.39
N THR A 52 6.23 2.38 6.54
CA THR A 52 6.52 3.27 7.67
C THR A 52 5.50 4.41 7.74
N LEU A 53 5.24 5.07 6.61
CA LEU A 53 4.25 6.14 6.54
C LEU A 53 2.86 5.66 6.98
N ALA A 54 2.45 4.45 6.58
CA ALA A 54 1.17 3.86 6.98
C ALA A 54 1.09 3.56 8.49
N ASP A 55 2.15 3.02 9.08
CA ASP A 55 2.22 2.72 10.52
C ASP A 55 2.19 4.01 11.36
N THR A 56 2.95 5.03 10.95
CA THR A 56 2.91 6.36 11.56
C THR A 56 1.52 6.99 11.44
N ALA A 57 0.88 6.91 10.27
CA ALA A 57 -0.46 7.46 10.07
C ALA A 57 -1.50 6.81 10.99
N LEU A 58 -1.45 5.49 11.18
CA LEU A 58 -2.33 4.81 12.14
C LEU A 58 -2.09 5.33 13.57
N ALA A 59 -0.83 5.44 13.99
CA ALA A 59 -0.49 5.95 15.32
C ALA A 59 -1.07 7.35 15.53
N VAL A 60 -0.92 8.25 14.54
CA VAL A 60 -1.48 9.61 14.56
C VAL A 60 -3.01 9.60 14.65
N ASP A 61 -3.69 8.76 13.88
CA ASP A 61 -5.15 8.66 13.92
C ASP A 61 -5.64 8.16 15.29
N LEU A 62 -4.94 7.20 15.89
CA LEU A 62 -5.27 6.71 17.22
C LEU A 62 -4.98 7.73 18.32
N MET A 63 -3.87 8.47 18.23
CA MET A 63 -3.57 9.57 19.15
C MET A 63 -4.69 10.60 19.15
N LYS A 64 -5.17 11.00 17.97
CA LYS A 64 -6.29 11.94 17.82
C LYS A 64 -7.59 11.40 18.43
N GLN A 65 -7.89 10.12 18.25
CA GLN A 65 -9.12 9.52 18.79
C GLN A 65 -9.08 9.30 20.31
N LEU A 66 -7.89 9.02 20.86
CA LEU A 66 -7.73 8.63 22.26
C LEU A 66 -7.24 9.77 23.17
N GLY A 67 -6.77 10.88 22.61
CA GLY A 67 -6.21 12.00 23.36
C GLY A 67 -4.90 11.67 24.12
N THR A 68 -4.23 10.57 23.77
CA THR A 68 -3.02 10.07 24.44
C THR A 68 -2.01 9.58 23.43
N ALA A 69 -0.73 9.55 23.81
CA ALA A 69 0.34 9.03 22.94
C ALA A 69 0.11 7.55 22.59
N VAL A 70 0.33 7.21 21.31
CA VAL A 70 0.23 5.84 20.79
C VAL A 70 1.48 5.56 19.96
N PRO A 71 2.27 4.53 20.30
CA PRO A 71 3.44 4.18 19.49
C PRO A 71 3.04 3.51 18.18
N THR A 72 3.93 3.57 17.19
CA THR A 72 3.86 2.76 15.98
C THR A 72 3.94 1.27 16.31
N GLN A 73 3.42 0.40 15.44
CA GLN A 73 3.47 -1.05 15.62
C GLN A 73 4.78 -1.68 15.16
N GLY A 74 5.66 -0.91 14.52
CA GLY A 74 6.92 -1.39 13.98
C GLY A 74 6.72 -2.26 12.75
N ILE A 75 5.78 -1.89 11.86
CA ILE A 75 5.53 -2.65 10.63
C ILE A 75 6.73 -2.48 9.69
N THR A 76 7.40 -3.59 9.40
CA THR A 76 8.49 -3.67 8.43
C THR A 76 8.06 -4.47 7.21
N ARG A 77 8.73 -4.26 6.08
CA ARG A 77 8.56 -5.08 4.89
C ARG A 77 9.57 -6.23 4.87
N PRO A 78 9.16 -7.46 4.51
CA PRO A 78 10.08 -8.59 4.47
C PRO A 78 11.19 -8.36 3.44
N GLU A 79 12.44 -8.66 3.81
CA GLU A 79 13.59 -8.63 2.91
C GLU A 79 13.43 -9.60 1.70
N GLY A 80 12.65 -10.68 1.88
CA GLY A 80 12.32 -11.65 0.84
C GLY A 80 11.49 -11.11 -0.34
N ASP A 81 11.05 -9.85 -0.30
CA ASP A 81 10.26 -9.25 -1.39
C ASP A 81 11.10 -8.94 -2.65
N ILE A 82 12.43 -8.84 -2.53
CA ILE A 82 13.31 -8.49 -3.66
C ILE A 82 13.22 -9.51 -4.81
N ALA A 83 13.16 -10.81 -4.53
CA ALA A 83 13.07 -11.83 -5.58
C ALA A 83 11.75 -11.70 -6.38
N ARG A 84 10.64 -11.44 -5.70
CA ARG A 84 9.35 -11.15 -6.35
C ARG A 84 9.43 -9.87 -7.18
N LEU A 85 10.05 -8.83 -6.64
CA LEU A 85 10.20 -7.54 -7.31
C LEU A 85 11.11 -7.61 -8.55
N ARG A 86 12.16 -8.44 -8.52
CA ARG A 86 12.97 -8.75 -9.73
C ARG A 86 12.12 -9.40 -10.81
N LYS A 87 11.34 -10.43 -10.45
CA LYS A 87 10.44 -11.10 -11.39
C LYS A 87 9.42 -10.11 -11.98
N ALA A 88 8.79 -9.30 -11.13
CA ALA A 88 7.85 -8.28 -11.58
C ALA A 88 8.52 -7.25 -12.50
N SER A 89 9.71 -6.76 -12.14
CA SER A 89 10.47 -5.78 -12.92
C SER A 89 10.89 -6.34 -14.28
N SER A 90 11.34 -7.59 -14.33
CA SER A 90 11.65 -8.32 -15.57
C SER A 90 10.44 -8.39 -16.51
N THR A 91 9.30 -8.88 -16.01
CA THR A 91 8.08 -8.98 -16.82
C THR A 91 7.58 -7.62 -17.29
N VAL A 92 7.68 -6.60 -16.43
CA VAL A 92 7.26 -5.24 -16.77
C VAL A 92 8.20 -4.59 -17.80
N LEU A 93 9.51 -4.84 -17.72
CA LEU A 93 10.48 -4.34 -18.68
C LEU A 93 10.23 -4.92 -20.08
N GLU A 94 9.96 -6.23 -20.18
CA GLU A 94 9.58 -6.88 -21.44
C GLU A 94 8.31 -6.28 -22.03
N LYS A 95 7.27 -6.08 -21.19
CA LYS A 95 6.02 -5.45 -21.62
C LYS A 95 6.18 -4.00 -22.04
N ALA A 96 7.04 -3.25 -21.34
CA ALA A 96 7.34 -1.86 -21.69
C ALA A 96 7.97 -1.80 -23.09
N ASN A 97 9.01 -2.60 -23.35
CA ASN A 97 9.70 -2.60 -24.65
C ASN A 97 8.81 -2.98 -25.84
N ALA A 98 7.73 -3.73 -25.61
CA ALA A 98 6.76 -4.10 -26.64
C ALA A 98 5.56 -3.12 -26.75
N SER A 99 5.54 -2.04 -25.97
CA SER A 99 4.41 -1.13 -25.85
C SER A 99 4.68 0.23 -26.49
N PRO A 100 3.65 0.91 -27.04
CA PRO A 100 3.77 2.31 -27.45
C PRO A 100 3.85 3.31 -26.27
N VAL A 101 3.68 2.85 -25.02
CA VAL A 101 3.70 3.71 -23.81
C VAL A 101 4.59 3.14 -22.70
N PRO A 102 5.87 2.86 -22.97
CA PRO A 102 6.75 2.13 -22.06
C PRO A 102 6.90 2.81 -20.69
N GLU A 103 7.10 4.12 -20.66
CA GLU A 103 7.31 4.89 -19.43
C GLU A 103 6.10 4.82 -18.51
N ALA A 104 4.88 4.85 -19.08
CA ALA A 104 3.66 4.74 -18.31
C ALA A 104 3.54 3.36 -17.64
N ILE A 105 3.95 2.30 -18.32
CA ILE A 105 3.97 0.93 -17.79
C ILE A 105 4.99 0.80 -16.65
N ILE A 106 6.22 1.28 -16.86
CA ILE A 106 7.27 1.27 -15.83
C ILE A 106 6.83 2.06 -14.59
N ALA A 107 6.34 3.29 -14.79
CA ALA A 107 5.92 4.14 -13.70
C ALA A 107 4.73 3.54 -12.92
N ARG A 108 3.82 2.86 -13.62
CA ARG A 108 2.65 2.22 -13.00
C ARG A 108 3.05 1.11 -12.04
N LEU A 109 4.07 0.31 -12.37
CA LEU A 109 4.58 -0.74 -11.47
C LEU A 109 5.02 -0.12 -10.14
N ALA A 110 5.97 0.82 -10.19
CA ALA A 110 6.55 1.42 -8.99
C ALA A 110 5.50 2.14 -8.13
N ARG A 111 4.61 2.93 -8.75
CA ARG A 111 3.48 3.56 -8.07
C ARG A 111 2.59 2.53 -7.37
N SER A 112 2.18 1.49 -8.11
CA SER A 112 1.19 0.53 -7.60
C SER A 112 1.74 -0.34 -6.47
N GLU A 113 3.03 -0.69 -6.54
CA GLU A 113 3.72 -1.43 -5.49
C GLU A 113 3.77 -0.62 -4.20
N ALA A 114 4.20 0.64 -4.24
CA ALA A 114 4.24 1.50 -3.05
C ALA A 114 2.87 1.72 -2.42
N LEU A 115 1.82 1.94 -3.24
CA LEU A 115 0.45 2.09 -2.75
C LEU A 115 -0.11 0.81 -2.13
N THR A 116 0.16 -0.34 -2.76
CA THR A 116 -0.18 -1.66 -2.18
C THR A 116 0.56 -1.84 -0.86
N ALA A 117 1.83 -1.43 -0.82
CA ALA A 117 2.67 -1.59 0.34
C ALA A 117 2.13 -0.81 1.55
N ALA A 118 1.68 0.43 1.35
CA ALA A 118 1.02 1.20 2.39
C ALA A 118 -0.29 0.54 2.85
N ALA A 119 -1.14 0.08 1.92
CA ALA A 119 -2.46 -0.45 2.25
C ALA A 119 -2.40 -1.73 3.12
N GLU A 120 -1.50 -2.66 2.78
CA GLU A 120 -1.32 -3.88 3.58
C GLU A 120 -0.66 -3.56 4.93
N ALA A 121 0.34 -2.66 4.96
CA ALA A 121 1.02 -2.28 6.20
C ALA A 121 0.05 -1.60 7.19
N PHE A 122 -0.81 -0.72 6.69
CA PHE A 122 -1.87 -0.09 7.51
C PHE A 122 -2.81 -1.15 8.08
N SER A 123 -3.24 -2.10 7.25
CA SER A 123 -4.13 -3.20 7.66
C SER A 123 -3.48 -4.11 8.70
N GLU A 124 -2.19 -4.39 8.55
CA GLU A 124 -1.41 -5.16 9.50
C GLU A 124 -1.24 -4.42 10.84
N ALA A 125 -0.89 -3.14 10.80
CA ALA A 125 -0.76 -2.30 11.98
C ALA A 125 -2.07 -2.25 12.78
N MET A 126 -3.22 -2.10 12.10
CA MET A 126 -4.53 -2.13 12.75
C MET A 126 -4.81 -3.49 13.41
N ARG A 127 -4.48 -4.59 12.75
CA ARG A 127 -4.70 -5.94 13.29
C ARG A 127 -3.83 -6.22 14.53
N LYS A 128 -2.60 -5.71 14.56
CA LYS A 128 -1.68 -5.85 15.70
C LYS A 128 -2.07 -4.93 16.87
N ASN A 129 -2.71 -3.80 16.60
CA ASN A 129 -3.06 -2.82 17.62
C ASN A 129 -4.35 -3.20 18.40
N ARG A 130 -4.20 -3.61 19.66
CA ARG A 130 -5.31 -4.02 20.54
C ARG A 130 -6.38 -2.95 20.79
N LYS A 131 -6.06 -1.67 20.56
CA LYS A 131 -6.99 -0.54 20.75
C LYS A 131 -7.97 -0.42 19.57
N VAL A 132 -7.58 -0.89 18.38
CA VAL A 132 -8.44 -0.91 17.20
C VAL A 132 -9.44 -2.06 17.32
N LYS A 133 -10.73 -1.74 17.25
CA LYS A 133 -11.84 -2.73 17.30
C LYS A 133 -12.47 -2.97 15.94
N GLY A 134 -12.39 -1.98 15.07
CA GLY A 134 -12.87 -2.08 13.71
C GLY A 134 -12.27 -1.01 12.82
N TRP A 135 -12.79 -0.93 11.61
CA TRP A 135 -12.45 0.12 10.67
C TRP A 135 -13.63 0.45 9.76
N VAL A 136 -13.67 1.69 9.29
CA VAL A 136 -14.56 2.14 8.20
C VAL A 136 -13.71 2.43 6.98
N ARG A 137 -14.16 2.11 5.76
CA ARG A 137 -13.39 2.46 4.56
C ARG A 137 -13.28 3.98 4.46
N GLY A 138 -12.06 4.50 4.50
CA GLY A 138 -11.78 5.88 4.13
C GLY A 138 -11.66 5.99 2.62
N VAL A 139 -12.74 6.36 1.94
CA VAL A 139 -12.73 6.64 0.50
C VAL A 139 -11.95 7.95 0.25
N SER A 140 -11.09 7.96 -0.77
CA SER A 140 -10.39 9.16 -1.22
C SER A 140 -11.36 10.09 -1.98
N PRO A 141 -11.11 11.40 -2.03
CA PRO A 141 -11.83 12.28 -2.96
C PRO A 141 -11.71 11.72 -4.38
N ASN A 142 -12.83 11.65 -5.12
CA ASN A 142 -12.93 10.99 -6.43
C ASN A 142 -12.49 9.51 -6.39
N GLY A 143 -12.93 8.79 -5.36
CA GLY A 143 -12.73 7.34 -5.27
C GLY A 143 -13.34 6.61 -6.46
N CYS A 144 -12.77 5.46 -6.83
CA CYS A 144 -13.36 4.65 -7.90
C CYS A 144 -14.68 4.02 -7.44
N GLN A 145 -15.55 3.67 -8.40
CA GLN A 145 -16.85 3.02 -8.15
C GLN A 145 -16.72 1.75 -7.27
N LEU A 146 -15.64 0.98 -7.43
CA LEU A 146 -15.38 -0.19 -6.57
C LEU A 146 -15.16 0.19 -5.10
N CYS A 147 -14.43 1.28 -4.85
CA CYS A 147 -14.16 1.75 -3.49
C CYS A 147 -15.42 2.34 -2.83
N GLU A 148 -16.26 3.02 -3.61
CA GLU A 148 -17.57 3.49 -3.15
C GLU A 148 -18.49 2.31 -2.82
N TRP A 149 -18.56 1.31 -3.69
CA TRP A 149 -19.34 0.10 -3.44
C TRP A 149 -18.86 -0.66 -2.20
N TRP A 150 -17.56 -0.80 -2.00
CA TRP A 150 -16.98 -1.43 -0.80
C TRP A 150 -17.10 -0.60 0.46
N TRP A 151 -17.38 0.71 0.38
CA TRP A 151 -17.56 1.55 1.55
C TRP A 151 -18.84 1.21 2.31
N ARG A 152 -19.87 0.71 1.62
CA ARG A 152 -21.13 0.22 2.23
C ARG A 152 -21.71 1.26 3.20
N GLU A 153 -21.84 2.50 2.74
CA GLU A 153 -22.46 3.61 3.50
C GLU A 153 -21.85 3.83 4.90
N GLY A 154 -20.54 3.61 5.04
CA GLY A 154 -19.84 3.84 6.31
C GLY A 154 -19.89 2.66 7.27
N ARG A 155 -20.24 1.46 6.79
CA ARG A 155 -20.20 0.23 7.57
C ARG A 155 -18.86 0.08 8.31
N VAL A 156 -18.96 -0.24 9.61
CA VAL A 156 -17.80 -0.64 10.41
C VAL A 156 -17.54 -2.13 10.23
N TRP A 157 -16.31 -2.47 9.87
CA TRP A 157 -15.80 -3.82 9.73
C TRP A 157 -14.96 -4.19 10.96
N PRO A 158 -14.94 -5.45 11.40
CA PRO A 158 -14.04 -5.89 12.47
C PRO A 158 -12.56 -5.66 12.11
N ALA A 159 -11.71 -5.40 13.11
CA ALA A 159 -10.29 -5.10 12.89
C ALA A 159 -9.52 -6.20 12.13
N ASN A 160 -9.93 -7.47 12.31
CA ASN A 160 -9.36 -8.62 11.62
C ASN A 160 -9.97 -8.87 10.23
N HIS A 161 -11.01 -8.13 9.83
CA HIS A 161 -11.56 -8.24 8.48
C HIS A 161 -10.63 -7.50 7.50
N PRO A 162 -10.05 -8.18 6.48
CA PRO A 162 -9.17 -7.52 5.53
C PRO A 162 -9.96 -6.55 4.67
N MET A 163 -9.45 -5.33 4.51
CA MET A 163 -10.03 -4.36 3.59
C MET A 163 -9.76 -4.81 2.15
N PRO A 164 -10.77 -4.94 1.28
CA PRO A 164 -10.53 -5.16 -0.14
C PRO A 164 -9.69 -4.04 -0.76
N THR A 165 -8.73 -4.38 -1.60
CA THR A 165 -7.84 -3.42 -2.29
C THR A 165 -7.84 -3.69 -3.80
N HIS A 166 -7.47 -2.67 -4.57
CA HIS A 166 -7.08 -2.82 -5.96
C HIS A 166 -5.79 -2.04 -6.22
N LYS A 167 -5.04 -2.42 -7.24
CA LYS A 167 -3.77 -1.77 -7.57
C LYS A 167 -4.02 -0.29 -7.91
N GLY A 168 -3.12 0.58 -7.44
CA GLY A 168 -3.18 2.03 -7.68
C GLY A 168 -4.12 2.82 -6.76
N CYS A 169 -4.76 2.18 -5.77
CA CYS A 169 -5.68 2.88 -4.86
C CYS A 169 -4.96 3.60 -3.71
N THR A 170 -5.49 4.75 -3.29
CA THR A 170 -5.06 5.47 -2.07
C THR A 170 -6.09 5.40 -0.94
N CYS A 171 -7.20 4.67 -1.16
CA CYS A 171 -8.18 4.47 -0.11
C CYS A 171 -7.55 3.64 1.03
N ALA A 172 -7.77 4.09 2.25
CA ALA A 172 -7.20 3.49 3.45
C ALA A 172 -8.32 3.29 4.49
N PRO A 173 -8.22 2.27 5.34
CA PRO A 173 -9.18 2.09 6.41
C PRO A 173 -8.98 3.18 7.46
N LYS A 174 -10.08 3.70 8.02
CA LYS A 174 -10.08 4.59 9.19
C LYS A 174 -10.31 3.74 10.44
N PRO A 175 -9.40 3.74 11.43
CA PRO A 175 -9.54 2.91 12.60
C PRO A 175 -10.73 3.35 13.46
N VAL A 176 -11.41 2.39 14.08
CA VAL A 176 -12.49 2.60 15.04
C VAL A 176 -12.10 1.95 16.37
N VAL A 177 -12.14 2.74 17.45
CA VAL A 177 -11.77 2.30 18.81
C VAL A 177 -12.97 1.91 19.69
N ARG A 178 -14.20 2.19 19.25
CA ARG A 178 -15.43 1.88 20.02
C ARG A 178 -15.70 0.38 20.11
N LYS A 179 -16.32 -0.05 21.22
CA LYS A 179 -16.69 -1.46 21.47
C LYS A 179 -17.93 -1.88 20.64
N SER A 180 -18.18 -3.18 20.55
CA SER A 180 -19.36 -3.81 19.93
C SER A 180 -19.47 -3.67 18.41
N ILE A 181 -18.45 -4.12 17.67
CA ILE A 181 -18.49 -4.20 16.20
C ILE A 181 -19.14 -5.52 15.76
N ALA A 182 -20.13 -5.44 14.86
CA ALA A 182 -20.83 -6.60 14.34
C ALA A 182 -19.87 -7.57 13.60
N SER A 183 -19.89 -8.85 13.98
CA SER A 183 -19.06 -9.88 13.35
C SER A 183 -19.56 -10.23 11.93
N THR A 184 -18.62 -10.57 11.06
CA THR A 184 -18.89 -11.09 9.70
C THR A 184 -18.73 -12.61 9.63
N ILE A 185 -19.30 -13.26 8.61
CA ILE A 185 -19.09 -14.71 8.39
C ILE A 185 -17.59 -15.04 8.32
N LYS A 186 -16.80 -14.23 7.60
CA LYS A 186 -15.34 -14.39 7.48
C LYS A 186 -14.64 -14.33 8.82
N THR A 187 -14.97 -13.34 9.65
CA THR A 187 -14.33 -13.16 10.97
C THR A 187 -14.76 -14.22 11.97
N ARG A 188 -16.00 -14.74 11.87
CA ARG A 188 -16.43 -15.91 12.65
C ARG A 188 -15.64 -17.16 12.28
N ARG A 189 -15.43 -17.41 10.99
CA ARG A 189 -14.60 -18.54 10.52
C ARG A 189 -13.14 -18.44 10.99
N MET A 190 -12.55 -17.24 10.96
CA MET A 190 -11.18 -17.02 11.44
C MET A 190 -11.04 -17.26 12.94
N ASN A 191 -12.04 -16.89 13.74
CA ASN A 191 -12.01 -17.09 15.19
C ASN A 191 -12.23 -18.55 15.62
N ASN A 192 -12.87 -19.37 14.78
CA ASN A 192 -13.13 -20.78 15.05
C ASN A 192 -12.00 -21.71 14.57
N ALA A 193 -11.00 -21.16 13.88
CA ALA A 193 -9.91 -21.91 13.25
C ALA A 193 -8.57 -21.79 13.99
N GLY A 194 -8.55 -21.18 15.18
CA GLY A 194 -7.40 -21.07 16.08
C GLY A 194 -7.77 -21.53 17.47
#